data_AF-F0XAX5-F1
#
_entry.id   AF-F0XAX5-F1
#
_cell.length_a   1.000
_cell.length_b   1.000
_cell.length_c   1.000
_cell.angle_alpha   90.00
_cell.angle_beta   90.00
_cell.angle_gamma   90.00
#
_symmetry.space_group_name_H-M   'P 1'
#
loop_
_entity.id
_entity.type
_entity.pdbx_description
1 polymer ?
#
loop_
_entity_poly.entity_id
_entity_poly.type
_entity_poly.pdbx_seq_one_letter_code
_entity_poly.pdbx_strand_id
1 'polypeptide(L)'
;MWNRRYIVLAVVLCTVGIVLLQPRSQGFEYTKGLLSQYGRKRTSQFHLLVPASGPNLQLCRALVSSALLGYPPAVLSGWNGTGELDAAVTHLAKVRNVVRYFDSLPPTADDDLFLIIDGYDVIMQLPPDVLIRRYFAVTAAANVKLAARFGDEPAADDVNYPHQSILFGADKLCWPVDFRRPACYAVPETGLPDDAFGLGDDITNSQPRWLNSGTIIGPVSTMRAMFAATIERIAATYDPEYICRESDQMYMSDVWGEQEYARSVRELRLNAIGDIDEQDLVPVGIDGFIPEGADPERWGPLMLPGQKTEFQIGLDYESSLFQAWAGYEDFLAMLSLNSTDDTAIVDHNVSGVPDFALLEVQLPDDLASLTRLVSSISDVHNAEPKDLISTFFFGTNLVTNHVYCMFHCTGEKGYLEELWVQLWFYPYAKALLKATVSSVKAGMSISDTAIDGRIWKGANTYPCSPADEIDDRKAEDSDTGNDEADANEVVYGAWADLANEWLSWEDLCAEHEDVLFGIENSA
;
A
#
# COMPACT_ATOMS: atom_id res chain seq x y z
N MET A 1 -68.35 39.06 -3.07
CA MET A 1 -67.10 39.65 -2.53
C MET A 1 -66.62 38.80 -1.37
N TRP A 2 -65.70 37.87 -1.62
CA TRP A 2 -64.99 37.12 -0.58
C TRP A 2 -63.61 37.75 -0.42
N ASN A 3 -63.25 38.09 0.81
CA ASN A 3 -62.18 39.02 1.13
C ASN A 3 -60.82 38.31 1.06
N ARG A 4 -59.97 38.67 0.08
CA ARG A 4 -58.67 38.05 -0.26
C ARG A 4 -57.69 37.89 0.91
N ARG A 5 -57.90 38.59 2.03
CA ARG A 5 -57.05 38.53 3.23
C ARG A 5 -57.24 37.25 4.07
N TYR A 6 -58.41 36.60 4.01
CA TYR A 6 -58.64 35.37 4.79
C TYR A 6 -58.12 34.11 4.11
N ILE A 7 -57.97 34.12 2.77
CA ILE A 7 -57.42 32.98 2.02
C ILE A 7 -55.92 32.86 2.25
N VAL A 8 -55.19 33.98 2.31
CA VAL A 8 -53.74 33.98 2.55
C VAL A 8 -53.43 33.50 3.97
N LEU A 9 -54.20 33.91 4.97
CA LEU A 9 -54.00 33.46 6.35
C LEU A 9 -54.30 31.96 6.53
N ALA A 10 -55.34 31.45 5.85
CA ALA A 10 -55.69 30.03 5.90
C ALA A 10 -54.62 29.15 5.21
N VAL A 11 -54.04 29.59 4.10
CA VAL A 11 -52.98 28.85 3.41
C VAL A 11 -51.67 28.84 4.23
N VAL A 12 -51.31 29.94 4.88
CA VAL A 12 -50.10 30.01 5.74
C VAL A 12 -50.27 29.18 7.03
N LEU A 13 -51.45 29.16 7.63
CA LEU A 13 -51.70 28.32 8.82
C LEU A 13 -51.75 26.82 8.47
N CYS A 14 -52.25 26.46 7.28
CA CYS A 14 -52.22 25.07 6.82
C CYS A 14 -50.80 24.59 6.45
N THR A 15 -49.94 25.44 5.87
CA THR A 15 -48.55 25.05 5.57
C THR A 15 -47.69 24.94 6.82
N VAL A 16 -47.85 25.84 7.80
CA VAL A 16 -47.15 25.74 9.09
C VAL A 16 -47.65 24.55 9.91
N GLY A 17 -48.94 24.24 9.87
CA GLY A 17 -49.51 23.05 10.51
C GLY A 17 -49.01 21.73 9.92
N ILE A 18 -48.84 21.65 8.60
CA ILE A 18 -48.32 20.44 7.92
C ILE A 18 -46.82 20.26 8.21
N VAL A 19 -46.02 21.33 8.27
CA VAL A 19 -44.59 21.25 8.62
C VAL A 19 -44.37 20.87 10.09
N LEU A 20 -45.26 21.26 11.01
CA LEU A 20 -45.17 20.91 12.43
C LEU A 20 -45.78 19.54 12.78
N LEU A 21 -46.56 18.92 11.88
CA LEU A 21 -47.17 17.60 12.05
C LEU A 21 -46.48 16.48 11.26
N GLN A 22 -45.39 16.78 10.53
CA GLN A 22 -44.54 15.71 10.01
C GLN A 22 -43.86 14.97 11.18
N PRO A 23 -43.90 13.63 11.23
CA PRO A 23 -43.25 12.88 12.28
C PRO A 23 -41.75 13.19 12.27
N ARG A 24 -41.25 13.83 13.32
CA ARG A 24 -39.81 13.99 13.63
C ARG A 24 -39.08 12.65 13.88
N SER A 25 -39.66 11.52 13.46
CA SER A 25 -39.13 10.17 13.68
C SER A 25 -38.03 9.77 12.69
N GLN A 26 -38.00 10.34 11.48
CA GLN A 26 -36.93 9.98 10.51
C GLN A 26 -35.57 10.56 10.89
N GLY A 27 -35.50 11.80 11.39
CA GLY A 27 -34.25 12.38 11.88
C GLY A 27 -33.72 11.70 13.15
N PHE A 28 -34.61 11.15 13.99
CA PHE A 28 -34.24 10.48 15.24
C PHE A 28 -33.81 9.02 15.02
N GLU A 29 -34.35 8.32 14.01
CA GLU A 29 -33.86 7.00 13.61
C GLU A 29 -32.58 7.07 12.78
N TYR A 30 -32.39 8.10 11.95
CA TYR A 30 -31.13 8.31 11.22
C TYR A 30 -29.99 8.66 12.17
N THR A 31 -30.24 9.53 13.16
CA THR A 31 -29.27 9.82 14.22
C THR A 31 -29.10 8.65 15.19
N LYS A 32 -30.11 7.81 15.46
CA LYS A 32 -29.91 6.54 16.17
C LYS A 32 -29.12 5.52 15.33
N GLY A 33 -29.27 5.50 14.01
CA GLY A 33 -28.48 4.66 13.10
C GLY A 33 -27.02 5.08 13.11
N LEU A 34 -26.75 6.38 12.95
CA LEU A 34 -25.41 6.95 13.08
C LEU A 34 -24.84 6.77 14.50
N LEU A 35 -25.57 7.12 15.56
CA LEU A 35 -25.09 6.98 16.94
C LEU A 35 -24.97 5.50 17.39
N SER A 36 -25.78 4.59 16.84
CA SER A 36 -25.66 3.14 17.06
C SER A 36 -24.48 2.54 16.29
N GLN A 37 -24.10 3.12 15.15
CA GLN A 37 -22.93 2.72 14.37
C GLN A 37 -21.64 3.28 14.98
N TYR A 38 -21.68 4.47 15.59
CA TYR A 38 -20.59 5.04 16.42
C TYR A 38 -20.37 4.29 17.75
N GLY A 39 -21.29 3.40 18.15
CA GLY A 39 -21.20 2.63 19.41
C GLY A 39 -20.48 1.28 19.30
N ARG A 40 -20.26 0.75 18.09
CA ARG A 40 -19.44 -0.46 17.87
C ARG A 40 -18.22 -0.07 17.07
N LYS A 41 -17.04 -0.13 17.71
CA LYS A 41 -15.76 -0.08 16.99
C LYS A 41 -15.81 -1.16 15.89
N ARG A 42 -15.83 -0.75 14.63
CA ARG A 42 -15.81 -1.65 13.47
C ARG A 42 -14.44 -2.36 13.45
N THR A 43 -14.42 -3.66 13.24
CA THR A 43 -13.19 -4.43 13.07
C THR A 43 -13.05 -4.84 11.61
N SER A 44 -11.85 -4.65 11.05
CA SER A 44 -11.48 -5.08 9.70
C SER A 44 -10.14 -5.80 9.75
N GLN A 45 -9.93 -6.70 8.80
CA GLN A 45 -8.70 -7.46 8.71
C GLN A 45 -7.70 -6.79 7.79
N PHE A 46 -6.43 -6.99 8.09
CA PHE A 46 -5.30 -6.66 7.23
C PHE A 46 -4.67 -7.97 6.74
N HIS A 47 -4.46 -8.06 5.43
CA HIS A 47 -3.91 -9.23 4.77
C HIS A 47 -2.56 -8.88 4.15
N LEU A 48 -1.59 -9.79 4.26
CA LEU A 48 -0.29 -9.70 3.61
C LEU A 48 -0.13 -10.87 2.65
N LEU A 49 -0.02 -10.58 1.35
CA LEU A 49 0.18 -11.56 0.30
C LEU A 49 1.53 -11.34 -0.38
N VAL A 50 2.29 -12.41 -0.54
CA VAL A 50 3.66 -12.38 -1.06
C VAL A 50 3.77 -13.43 -2.18
N PRO A 51 3.76 -13.04 -3.46
CA PRO A 51 4.00 -13.97 -4.55
C PRO A 51 5.40 -14.58 -4.45
N ALA A 52 5.47 -15.91 -4.35
CA ALA A 52 6.72 -16.65 -4.21
C ALA A 52 6.55 -18.09 -4.70
N SER A 53 7.56 -18.62 -5.39
CA SER A 53 7.55 -19.97 -5.97
C SER A 53 8.49 -20.95 -5.27
N GLY A 54 9.31 -20.48 -4.33
CA GLY A 54 10.25 -21.32 -3.59
C GLY A 54 11.12 -20.53 -2.60
N PRO A 55 11.90 -21.25 -1.76
CA PRO A 55 12.73 -20.65 -0.73
C PRO A 55 13.88 -19.83 -1.34
N ASN A 56 14.21 -18.71 -0.70
CA ASN A 56 15.27 -17.80 -1.12
C ASN A 56 15.60 -16.83 0.02
N LEU A 57 16.87 -16.43 0.15
CA LEU A 57 17.31 -15.44 1.14
C LEU A 57 16.51 -14.14 1.11
N GLN A 58 16.18 -13.62 -0.07
CA GLN A 58 15.42 -12.37 -0.17
C GLN A 58 13.96 -12.54 0.27
N LEU A 59 13.35 -13.69 -0.02
CA LEU A 59 12.05 -14.04 0.53
C LEU A 59 12.10 -14.09 2.05
N CYS A 60 13.15 -14.67 2.60
CA CYS A 60 13.34 -14.69 4.04
C CYS A 60 13.51 -13.30 4.64
N ARG A 61 14.20 -12.37 3.98
CA ARG A 61 14.26 -10.96 4.41
C ARG A 61 12.89 -10.29 4.40
N ALA A 62 12.07 -10.50 3.36
CA ALA A 62 10.71 -9.99 3.30
C ALA A 62 9.84 -10.57 4.44
N LEU A 63 9.89 -11.88 4.65
CA LEU A 63 9.14 -12.57 5.70
C LEU A 63 9.58 -12.13 7.10
N VAL A 64 10.89 -12.14 7.39
CA VAL A 64 11.42 -11.76 8.70
C VAL A 64 11.13 -10.30 9.02
N SER A 65 11.37 -9.37 8.08
CA SER A 65 11.06 -7.95 8.30
C SER A 65 9.57 -7.72 8.53
N SER A 66 8.68 -8.39 7.79
CA SER A 66 7.24 -8.29 8.04
C SER A 66 6.84 -8.83 9.42
N ALA A 67 7.34 -10.01 9.79
CA ALA A 67 6.97 -10.69 11.01
C ALA A 67 7.46 -9.92 12.25
N LEU A 68 8.70 -9.46 12.27
CA LEU A 68 9.24 -8.72 13.42
C LEU A 68 8.57 -7.35 13.60
N LEU A 69 8.09 -6.72 12.51
CA LEU A 69 7.40 -5.43 12.53
C LEU A 69 5.91 -5.54 12.91
N GLY A 70 5.36 -6.75 13.02
CA GLY A 70 3.98 -6.97 13.46
C GLY A 70 2.97 -7.05 12.35
N TYR A 71 3.41 -7.27 11.11
CA TYR A 71 2.50 -7.60 10.03
C TYR A 71 1.84 -8.97 10.29
N PRO A 72 0.64 -9.20 9.73
CA PRO A 72 0.01 -10.51 9.74
C PRO A 72 0.94 -11.54 9.08
N PRO A 73 0.90 -12.83 9.49
CA PRO A 73 1.63 -13.88 8.80
C PRO A 73 1.35 -13.82 7.30
N ALA A 74 2.42 -13.76 6.52
CA ALA A 74 2.33 -13.70 5.08
C ALA A 74 1.65 -14.95 4.51
N VAL A 75 0.86 -14.75 3.46
CA VAL A 75 0.41 -15.82 2.59
C VAL A 75 1.28 -15.81 1.35
N LEU A 76 1.98 -16.91 1.08
CA LEU A 76 2.74 -17.14 -0.13
C LEU A 76 1.79 -17.50 -1.26
N SER A 77 1.70 -16.61 -2.25
CA SER A 77 0.82 -16.76 -3.40
C SER A 77 1.51 -17.53 -4.51
N GLY A 78 0.95 -18.70 -4.88
CA GLY A 78 1.51 -19.53 -5.94
C GLY A 78 2.65 -20.46 -5.50
N TRP A 79 2.79 -20.72 -4.20
CA TRP A 79 3.81 -21.64 -3.68
C TRP A 79 3.64 -23.05 -4.25
N ASN A 80 4.70 -23.62 -4.83
CA ASN A 80 4.65 -24.89 -5.58
C ASN A 80 3.57 -24.93 -6.69
N GLY A 81 3.22 -23.76 -7.25
CA GLY A 81 2.31 -23.65 -8.39
C GLY A 81 2.81 -24.45 -9.59
N THR A 82 1.88 -24.94 -10.42
CA THR A 82 2.18 -25.68 -11.65
C THR A 82 1.44 -25.07 -12.84
N GLY A 83 1.99 -25.24 -14.05
CA GLY A 83 1.37 -24.77 -15.28
C GLY A 83 1.21 -23.24 -15.30
N GLU A 84 -0.01 -22.75 -15.52
CA GLU A 84 -0.28 -21.29 -15.58
C GLU A 84 -0.14 -20.57 -14.24
N LEU A 85 -0.04 -21.33 -13.14
CA LEU A 85 0.12 -20.83 -11.77
C LEU A 85 1.58 -20.89 -11.31
N ASP A 86 2.48 -21.41 -12.15
CA ASP A 86 3.90 -21.52 -11.87
C ASP A 86 4.63 -20.25 -12.31
N ALA A 87 5.12 -19.48 -11.34
CA ALA A 87 5.87 -18.24 -11.60
C ALA A 87 7.23 -18.48 -12.25
N ALA A 88 7.77 -19.71 -12.21
CA ALA A 88 8.96 -20.09 -12.96
C ALA A 88 8.67 -20.36 -14.45
N VAL A 89 7.40 -20.61 -14.81
CA VAL A 89 6.96 -20.84 -16.20
C VAL A 89 6.43 -19.56 -16.84
N THR A 90 5.67 -18.76 -16.11
CA THR A 90 5.03 -17.53 -16.60
C THR A 90 4.97 -16.50 -15.49
N HIS A 91 5.51 -15.30 -15.73
CA HIS A 91 5.44 -14.22 -14.74
C HIS A 91 3.98 -13.74 -14.51
N LEU A 92 3.07 -14.01 -15.45
CA LEU A 92 1.63 -13.76 -15.29
C LEU A 92 0.97 -14.68 -14.27
N ALA A 93 1.64 -15.75 -13.82
CA ALA A 93 1.20 -16.55 -12.68
C ALA A 93 0.95 -15.67 -11.44
N LYS A 94 1.76 -14.63 -11.22
CA LYS A 94 1.57 -13.68 -10.11
C LYS A 94 0.15 -13.09 -10.12
N VAL A 95 -0.30 -12.60 -11.27
CA VAL A 95 -1.65 -12.03 -11.43
C VAL A 95 -2.73 -13.11 -11.24
N ARG A 96 -2.56 -14.28 -11.86
CA ARG A 96 -3.54 -15.38 -11.78
C ARG A 96 -3.69 -15.93 -10.35
N ASN A 97 -2.58 -16.11 -9.64
CA ASN A 97 -2.57 -16.59 -8.26
C ASN A 97 -3.25 -15.58 -7.32
N VAL A 98 -3.00 -14.28 -7.49
CA VAL A 98 -3.67 -13.23 -6.72
C VAL A 98 -5.19 -13.23 -6.96
N VAL A 99 -5.65 -13.33 -8.21
CA VAL A 99 -7.08 -13.41 -8.54
C VAL A 99 -7.73 -14.63 -7.86
N ARG A 100 -7.09 -15.80 -7.95
CA ARG A 100 -7.57 -17.00 -7.25
C ARG A 100 -7.68 -16.77 -5.75
N TYR A 101 -6.66 -16.15 -5.14
CA TYR A 101 -6.68 -15.87 -3.71
C TYR A 101 -7.85 -14.96 -3.35
N PHE A 102 -8.07 -13.88 -4.12
CA PHE A 102 -9.23 -13.03 -3.89
C PHE A 102 -10.53 -13.80 -4.00
N ASP A 103 -10.72 -14.61 -5.05
CA ASP A 103 -11.93 -15.43 -5.25
C ASP A 103 -12.23 -16.38 -4.07
N SER A 104 -11.22 -16.75 -3.29
CA SER A 104 -11.39 -17.55 -2.06
C SER A 104 -11.95 -16.75 -0.87
N LEU A 105 -11.77 -15.43 -0.85
CA LEU A 105 -12.24 -14.57 0.23
C LEU A 105 -13.76 -14.34 0.15
N PRO A 106 -14.49 -14.37 1.29
CA PRO A 106 -15.93 -14.10 1.31
C PRO A 106 -16.22 -12.60 1.07
N PRO A 107 -17.45 -12.23 0.65
CA PRO A 107 -17.85 -10.82 0.52
C PRO A 107 -17.75 -10.01 1.81
N THR A 108 -17.76 -10.67 2.98
CA THR A 108 -17.54 -9.99 4.27
C THR A 108 -16.12 -9.41 4.42
N ALA A 109 -15.17 -9.85 3.59
CA ALA A 109 -13.80 -9.34 3.53
C ALA A 109 -13.66 -8.15 2.57
N ASP A 110 -14.71 -7.72 1.87
CA ASP A 110 -14.65 -6.65 0.86
C ASP A 110 -14.15 -5.30 1.41
N ASP A 111 -14.30 -5.12 2.72
CA ASP A 111 -13.88 -3.97 3.53
C ASP A 111 -12.53 -4.16 4.22
N ASP A 112 -11.90 -5.33 4.09
CA ASP A 112 -10.56 -5.60 4.58
C ASP A 112 -9.53 -4.90 3.70
N LEU A 113 -8.36 -4.63 4.28
CA LEU A 113 -7.25 -4.03 3.58
C LEU A 113 -6.25 -5.10 3.18
N PHE A 114 -5.79 -5.02 1.94
CA PHE A 114 -4.94 -6.02 1.32
C PHE A 114 -3.63 -5.38 0.89
N LEU A 115 -2.50 -5.93 1.35
CA LEU A 115 -1.16 -5.54 0.93
C LEU A 115 -0.53 -6.69 0.12
N ILE A 116 -0.05 -6.36 -1.07
CA ILE A 116 0.73 -7.24 -1.95
C ILE A 116 2.15 -6.67 -2.05
N ILE A 117 3.15 -7.49 -1.80
CA ILE A 117 4.56 -7.14 -2.01
C ILE A 117 5.27 -8.21 -2.84
N ASP A 118 6.26 -7.82 -3.62
CA ASP A 118 7.15 -8.78 -4.28
C ASP A 118 8.00 -9.52 -3.26
N GLY A 119 7.99 -10.85 -3.33
CA GLY A 119 8.65 -11.68 -2.33
C GLY A 119 10.17 -11.63 -2.36
N TYR A 120 10.79 -11.28 -3.49
CA TYR A 120 12.25 -11.40 -3.64
C TYR A 120 12.99 -10.07 -3.65
N ASP A 121 12.28 -8.93 -3.61
CA ASP A 121 12.90 -7.61 -3.80
C ASP A 121 12.32 -6.53 -2.86
N VAL A 122 11.51 -6.90 -1.87
CA VAL A 122 10.94 -5.96 -0.89
C VAL A 122 11.46 -6.22 0.52
N ILE A 123 11.84 -5.16 1.24
CA ILE A 123 12.14 -5.20 2.67
C ILE A 123 11.27 -4.17 3.40
N MET A 124 10.67 -4.58 4.52
CA MET A 124 9.87 -3.69 5.36
C MET A 124 10.73 -2.99 6.41
N GLN A 125 10.45 -1.72 6.68
CA GLN A 125 11.15 -0.88 7.66
C GLN A 125 10.25 -0.45 8.83
N LEU A 126 8.97 -0.17 8.57
CA LEU A 126 8.05 0.37 9.58
C LEU A 126 6.84 -0.55 9.86
N PRO A 127 6.28 -0.50 11.08
CA PRO A 127 5.12 -1.30 11.48
C PRO A 127 3.86 -1.07 10.62
N PRO A 128 2.94 -2.05 10.57
CA PRO A 128 1.75 -1.96 9.72
C PRO A 128 0.78 -0.86 10.14
N ASP A 129 0.78 -0.42 11.39
CA ASP A 129 -0.11 0.65 11.82
C ASP A 129 0.28 2.02 11.23
N VAL A 130 1.58 2.27 11.04
CA VAL A 130 2.09 3.43 10.29
C VAL A 130 1.65 3.34 8.84
N LEU A 131 1.88 2.19 8.19
CA LEU A 131 1.49 1.95 6.80
C LEU A 131 -0.01 2.20 6.57
N ILE A 132 -0.87 1.66 7.43
CA ILE A 132 -2.33 1.80 7.31
C ILE A 132 -2.75 3.27 7.50
N ARG A 133 -2.18 3.99 8.49
CA ARG A 133 -2.47 5.42 8.68
C ARG A 133 -2.10 6.23 7.44
N ARG A 134 -0.90 6.00 6.90
CA ARG A 134 -0.42 6.72 5.71
C ARG A 134 -1.22 6.37 4.47
N TYR A 135 -1.59 5.11 4.29
CA TYR A 135 -2.50 4.69 3.21
C TYR A 135 -3.78 5.54 3.19
N PHE A 136 -4.46 5.67 4.34
CA PHE A 136 -5.68 6.48 4.42
C PHE A 136 -5.42 7.98 4.26
N ALA A 137 -4.29 8.49 4.76
CA ALA A 137 -3.92 9.89 4.57
C ALA A 137 -3.67 10.24 3.09
N VAL A 138 -2.88 9.41 2.40
CA VAL A 138 -2.52 9.58 0.98
C VAL A 138 -3.76 9.47 0.10
N THR A 139 -4.60 8.44 0.29
CA THR A 139 -5.84 8.27 -0.48
C THR A 139 -6.84 9.40 -0.21
N ALA A 140 -7.01 9.85 1.03
CA ALA A 140 -7.87 10.99 1.35
C ALA A 140 -7.39 12.28 0.67
N ALA A 141 -6.08 12.57 0.71
CA ALA A 141 -5.50 13.74 0.06
C ALA A 141 -5.66 13.69 -1.46
N ALA A 142 -5.45 12.52 -2.08
CA ALA A 142 -5.66 12.33 -3.51
C ALA A 142 -7.13 12.54 -3.90
N ASN A 143 -8.08 12.02 -3.12
CA ASN A 143 -9.51 12.19 -3.38
C ASN A 143 -9.98 13.64 -3.24
N VAL A 144 -9.38 14.44 -2.33
CA VAL A 144 -9.62 15.89 -2.27
C VAL A 144 -9.17 16.58 -3.57
N LYS A 145 -7.99 16.21 -4.10
CA LYS A 145 -7.50 16.74 -5.39
C LYS A 145 -8.41 16.33 -6.56
N LEU A 146 -8.87 15.08 -6.59
CA LEU A 146 -9.81 14.59 -7.61
C LEU A 146 -11.16 15.32 -7.54
N ALA A 147 -11.72 15.52 -6.34
CA ALA A 147 -12.96 16.27 -6.17
C ALA A 147 -12.81 17.73 -6.63
N ALA A 148 -11.69 18.38 -6.30
CA ALA A 148 -11.40 19.72 -6.79
C ALA A 148 -11.28 19.79 -8.34
N ARG A 149 -10.79 18.72 -8.98
CA ARG A 149 -10.62 18.62 -10.45
C ARG A 149 -11.91 18.26 -11.18
N PHE A 150 -12.79 17.45 -10.58
CA PHE A 150 -13.94 16.84 -11.27
C PHE A 150 -15.33 17.14 -10.65
N GLY A 151 -15.40 17.88 -9.53
CA GLY A 151 -16.62 18.17 -8.76
C GLY A 151 -16.74 17.32 -7.48
N ASP A 152 -17.66 17.64 -6.55
CA ASP A 152 -17.69 17.00 -5.22
C ASP A 152 -18.59 15.74 -5.10
N GLU A 153 -19.48 15.46 -6.06
CA GLU A 153 -20.38 14.30 -5.99
C GLU A 153 -20.50 13.54 -7.32
N PRO A 154 -20.27 12.20 -7.33
CA PRO A 154 -20.68 11.38 -8.45
C PRO A 154 -22.21 11.44 -8.61
N ALA A 155 -22.69 11.51 -9.85
CA ALA A 155 -24.07 11.07 -10.10
C ALA A 155 -24.21 9.62 -9.59
N ALA A 156 -25.35 9.26 -9.01
CA ALA A 156 -25.54 7.96 -8.34
C ALA A 156 -25.28 6.73 -9.24
N ASP A 157 -25.22 6.93 -10.55
CA ASP A 157 -24.97 5.97 -11.61
C ASP A 157 -23.62 6.14 -12.34
N ASP A 158 -22.79 7.13 -11.98
CA ASP A 158 -21.48 7.36 -12.59
C ASP A 158 -20.42 6.40 -12.02
N VAL A 159 -20.43 5.17 -12.54
CA VAL A 159 -19.44 4.12 -12.21
C VAL A 159 -18.00 4.50 -12.61
N ASN A 160 -17.82 5.58 -13.39
CA ASN A 160 -16.55 6.07 -13.89
C ASN A 160 -16.14 7.40 -13.24
N TYR A 161 -16.78 7.78 -12.13
CA TYR A 161 -16.40 8.97 -11.40
C TYR A 161 -15.02 8.79 -10.73
N PRO A 162 -14.04 9.69 -10.98
CA PRO A 162 -12.68 9.54 -10.48
C PRO A 162 -12.60 9.44 -8.95
N HIS A 163 -11.98 8.37 -8.47
CA HIS A 163 -11.76 8.12 -7.05
C HIS A 163 -10.47 7.31 -6.88
N GLN A 164 -9.81 7.36 -5.74
CA GLN A 164 -8.58 6.61 -5.47
C GLN A 164 -8.72 5.83 -4.18
N SER A 165 -8.51 4.51 -4.27
CA SER A 165 -8.51 3.60 -3.12
C SER A 165 -7.45 2.52 -3.20
N ILE A 166 -6.77 2.37 -4.34
CA ILE A 166 -5.64 1.48 -4.51
C ILE A 166 -4.39 2.36 -4.68
N LEU A 167 -3.33 2.05 -3.92
CA LEU A 167 -2.01 2.64 -4.10
C LEU A 167 -1.04 1.61 -4.62
N PHE A 168 -0.33 1.95 -5.68
CA PHE A 168 0.85 1.26 -6.16
C PHE A 168 2.12 2.04 -5.79
N GLY A 169 3.26 1.35 -5.77
CA GLY A 169 4.56 2.01 -5.82
C GLY A 169 4.71 2.85 -7.10
N ALA A 170 5.59 3.83 -7.05
CA ALA A 170 5.85 4.75 -8.15
C ALA A 170 7.32 4.65 -8.61
N ASP A 171 7.53 4.50 -9.92
CA ASP A 171 8.83 4.48 -10.59
C ASP A 171 9.10 5.78 -11.34
N LYS A 172 10.38 6.13 -11.47
CA LYS A 172 10.90 7.23 -12.29
C LYS A 172 11.04 6.91 -13.78
N LEU A 173 10.63 5.71 -14.19
CA LEU A 173 10.69 5.27 -15.59
C LEU A 173 9.43 4.50 -15.96
N CYS A 174 8.86 4.78 -17.14
CA CYS A 174 7.85 3.90 -17.70
C CYS A 174 8.47 2.57 -18.10
N TRP A 175 8.04 1.46 -17.48
CA TRP A 175 8.50 0.14 -17.87
C TRP A 175 7.35 -0.83 -18.20
N PRO A 176 7.45 -1.61 -19.30
CA PRO A 176 8.40 -1.43 -20.41
C PRO A 176 8.16 -0.12 -21.16
N VAL A 177 9.23 0.49 -21.68
CA VAL A 177 9.12 1.77 -22.42
C VAL A 177 8.41 1.53 -23.75
N ASP A 178 7.19 2.03 -23.88
CA ASP A 178 6.49 2.16 -25.16
C ASP A 178 5.50 3.31 -25.07
N PHE A 179 5.90 4.46 -25.63
CA PHE A 179 5.11 5.67 -25.59
C PHE A 179 3.82 5.63 -26.43
N ARG A 180 3.49 4.49 -27.05
CA ARG A 180 2.15 4.23 -27.60
C ARG A 180 1.15 3.74 -26.57
N ARG A 181 1.63 3.35 -25.39
CA ARG A 181 0.78 2.93 -24.28
C ARG A 181 0.39 4.14 -23.44
N PRO A 182 -0.91 4.34 -23.15
CA PRO A 182 -1.38 5.39 -22.22
C PRO A 182 -0.63 5.37 -20.89
N ALA A 183 -0.24 4.18 -20.43
CA ALA A 183 0.59 3.97 -19.25
C ALA A 183 1.87 4.83 -19.20
N CYS A 184 2.45 5.18 -20.36
CA CYS A 184 3.69 5.96 -20.41
C CYS A 184 3.46 7.46 -20.62
N TYR A 185 2.35 7.88 -21.26
CA TYR A 185 2.17 9.28 -21.68
C TYR A 185 0.95 9.98 -21.05
N ALA A 186 -0.08 9.24 -20.62
CA ALA A 186 -1.30 9.77 -20.03
C ALA A 186 -1.22 9.76 -18.50
N VAL A 187 -0.07 10.12 -17.93
CA VAL A 187 0.19 10.07 -16.49
C VAL A 187 -0.13 11.43 -15.85
N PRO A 188 -0.73 11.47 -14.65
CA PRO A 188 -1.07 12.72 -14.00
C PRO A 188 0.16 13.40 -13.37
N GLU A 189 0.02 14.68 -13.06
CA GLU A 189 1.02 15.43 -12.29
C GLU A 189 1.14 14.89 -10.86
N THR A 190 2.38 14.80 -10.37
CA THR A 190 2.67 14.28 -9.02
C THR A 190 2.31 15.29 -7.91
N GLY A 191 2.41 16.59 -8.24
CA GLY A 191 2.33 17.69 -7.28
C GLY A 191 3.66 18.03 -6.61
N LEU A 192 4.74 17.30 -6.92
CA LEU A 192 6.11 17.68 -6.56
C LEU A 192 6.60 18.82 -7.46
N PRO A 193 7.51 19.68 -6.97
CA PRO A 193 8.20 20.65 -7.82
C PRO A 193 8.88 19.98 -9.02
N ASP A 194 8.90 20.65 -10.17
CA ASP A 194 9.49 20.11 -11.40
C ASP A 194 10.98 19.78 -11.26
N ASP A 195 11.70 20.53 -10.41
CA ASP A 195 13.11 20.37 -10.10
C ASP A 195 13.39 19.60 -8.79
N ALA A 196 12.38 18.93 -8.22
CA ALA A 196 12.50 18.25 -6.93
C ALA A 196 13.62 17.19 -6.90
N PHE A 197 13.87 16.51 -8.01
CA PHE A 197 14.95 15.53 -8.17
C PHE A 197 16.16 16.10 -8.94
N GLY A 198 16.27 17.42 -9.03
CA GLY A 198 17.36 18.09 -9.73
C GLY A 198 17.07 18.45 -11.18
N LEU A 199 18.07 19.03 -11.83
CA LEU A 199 17.98 19.53 -13.20
C LEU A 199 18.54 18.50 -14.18
N GLY A 200 17.69 17.96 -15.05
CA GLY A 200 18.09 17.01 -16.08
C GLY A 200 16.91 16.24 -16.66
N ASP A 201 17.14 15.47 -17.72
CA ASP A 201 16.15 14.64 -18.41
C ASP A 201 16.43 13.13 -18.27
N ASP A 202 17.39 12.76 -17.42
CA ASP A 202 17.67 11.35 -17.14
C ASP A 202 16.73 10.76 -16.07
N ILE A 203 16.82 9.44 -15.88
CA ILE A 203 16.00 8.71 -14.90
C ILE A 203 16.23 9.19 -13.46
N THR A 204 17.42 9.68 -13.12
CA THR A 204 17.73 10.13 -11.76
C THR A 204 17.00 11.43 -11.43
N ASN A 205 16.93 12.36 -12.39
CA ASN A 205 16.22 13.63 -12.23
C ASN A 205 14.70 13.55 -12.50
N SER A 206 14.22 12.42 -13.03
CA SER A 206 12.79 12.24 -13.32
C SER A 206 11.94 12.16 -12.06
N GLN A 207 10.72 12.71 -12.11
CA GLN A 207 9.70 12.46 -11.09
C GLN A 207 9.15 11.02 -11.20
N PRO A 208 8.69 10.42 -10.09
CA PRO A 208 8.15 9.06 -10.10
C PRO A 208 6.73 9.00 -10.63
N ARG A 209 6.56 9.17 -11.94
CA ARG A 209 5.23 9.30 -12.56
C ARG A 209 4.59 7.96 -12.93
N TRP A 210 5.32 6.85 -12.92
CA TRP A 210 4.86 5.60 -13.53
C TRP A 210 4.58 4.51 -12.51
N LEU A 211 3.60 3.66 -12.80
CA LEU A 211 3.18 2.56 -11.93
C LEU A 211 4.28 1.49 -11.81
N ASN A 212 4.57 1.09 -10.57
CA ASN A 212 5.39 -0.06 -10.22
C ASN A 212 4.52 -1.17 -9.61
N SER A 213 4.58 -2.40 -10.13
CA SER A 213 3.70 -3.51 -9.69
C SER A 213 4.25 -4.34 -8.51
N GLY A 214 5.39 -3.97 -7.94
CA GLY A 214 6.03 -4.73 -6.86
C GLY A 214 5.45 -4.44 -5.48
N THR A 215 4.68 -3.37 -5.32
CA THR A 215 3.98 -3.02 -4.08
C THR A 215 2.59 -2.46 -4.37
N ILE A 216 1.57 -3.03 -3.73
CA ILE A 216 0.16 -2.66 -3.96
C ILE A 216 -0.61 -2.74 -2.65
N ILE A 217 -1.38 -1.71 -2.31
CA ILE A 217 -2.28 -1.72 -1.15
C ILE A 217 -3.66 -1.17 -1.50
N GLY A 218 -4.72 -1.83 -1.03
CA GLY A 218 -6.08 -1.34 -1.21
C GLY A 218 -7.15 -2.28 -0.63
N PRO A 219 -8.42 -1.86 -0.61
CA PRO A 219 -9.53 -2.68 -0.15
C PRO A 219 -9.73 -3.90 -1.04
N VAL A 220 -10.08 -5.05 -0.46
CA VAL A 220 -10.29 -6.30 -1.21
C VAL A 220 -11.29 -6.13 -2.37
N SER A 221 -12.36 -5.37 -2.16
CA SER A 221 -13.40 -5.15 -3.18
C SER A 221 -12.88 -4.42 -4.43
N THR A 222 -12.10 -3.36 -4.27
CA THR A 222 -11.55 -2.60 -5.39
C THR A 222 -10.38 -3.33 -6.03
N MET A 223 -9.55 -4.00 -5.21
CA MET A 223 -8.47 -4.86 -5.69
C MET A 223 -8.98 -6.00 -6.57
N ARG A 224 -10.08 -6.68 -6.21
CA ARG A 224 -10.74 -7.68 -7.09
C ARG A 224 -11.06 -7.11 -8.46
N ALA A 225 -11.69 -5.94 -8.49
CA ALA A 225 -12.13 -5.33 -9.75
C ALA A 225 -10.94 -4.95 -10.63
N MET A 226 -9.86 -4.41 -10.04
CA MET A 226 -8.65 -4.04 -10.76
C MET A 226 -7.89 -5.27 -11.31
N PHE A 227 -7.73 -6.33 -10.50
CA PHE A 227 -7.08 -7.55 -10.95
C PHE A 227 -7.89 -8.30 -12.02
N ALA A 228 -9.22 -8.29 -11.91
CA ALA A 228 -10.09 -8.82 -12.97
C ALA A 228 -9.90 -8.06 -14.29
N ALA A 229 -9.87 -6.73 -14.25
CA ALA A 229 -9.56 -5.91 -15.43
C ALA A 229 -8.16 -6.18 -15.99
N THR A 230 -7.19 -6.47 -15.13
CA THR A 230 -5.84 -6.86 -15.56
C THR A 230 -5.85 -8.20 -16.30
N ILE A 231 -6.62 -9.20 -15.84
CA ILE A 231 -6.79 -10.48 -16.55
C ILE A 231 -7.49 -10.27 -17.91
N GLU A 232 -8.53 -9.44 -17.96
CA GLU A 232 -9.19 -9.08 -19.22
C GLU A 232 -8.22 -8.40 -20.20
N ARG A 233 -7.38 -7.49 -19.69
CA ARG A 233 -6.34 -6.81 -20.47
C ARG A 233 -5.32 -7.81 -21.01
N ILE A 234 -4.83 -8.74 -20.19
CA ILE A 234 -3.95 -9.85 -20.62
C ILE A 234 -4.63 -10.63 -21.76
N ALA A 235 -5.87 -11.08 -21.57
CA ALA A 235 -6.58 -11.87 -22.55
C ALA A 235 -6.79 -11.13 -23.89
N ALA A 236 -6.97 -9.80 -23.83
CA ALA A 236 -7.19 -8.97 -25.00
C ALA A 236 -5.91 -8.65 -25.79
N THR A 237 -4.77 -8.51 -25.11
CA THR A 237 -3.55 -7.97 -25.74
C THR A 237 -2.31 -8.84 -25.65
N TYR A 238 -2.42 -10.07 -25.12
CA TYR A 238 -1.29 -11.00 -25.09
C TYR A 238 -0.78 -11.30 -26.50
N ASP A 239 0.49 -10.97 -26.74
CA ASP A 239 1.20 -11.27 -27.97
C ASP A 239 2.36 -12.23 -27.67
N PRO A 240 2.32 -13.49 -28.15
CA PRO A 240 3.39 -14.46 -27.90
C PRO A 240 4.74 -14.03 -28.49
N GLU A 241 4.77 -13.11 -29.46
CA GLU A 241 6.00 -12.62 -30.08
C GLU A 241 6.57 -11.39 -29.36
N TYR A 242 5.76 -10.71 -28.54
CA TYR A 242 6.22 -9.53 -27.81
C TYR A 242 7.17 -9.92 -26.66
N ILE A 243 8.28 -9.18 -26.52
CA ILE A 243 9.34 -9.52 -25.57
C ILE A 243 8.91 -9.36 -24.11
N CYS A 244 8.06 -8.38 -23.81
CA CYS A 244 7.54 -8.14 -22.46
C CYS A 244 6.13 -8.73 -22.25
N ARG A 245 5.74 -9.73 -23.06
CA ARG A 245 4.41 -10.39 -22.99
C ARG A 245 4.06 -11.01 -21.63
N GLU A 246 5.07 -11.30 -20.81
CA GLU A 246 4.91 -11.88 -19.47
C GLU A 246 4.94 -10.82 -18.36
N SER A 247 5.09 -9.53 -18.66
CA SER A 247 5.23 -8.48 -17.64
C SER A 247 3.89 -8.16 -16.98
N ASP A 248 3.74 -8.49 -15.69
CA ASP A 248 2.61 -8.08 -14.85
C ASP A 248 2.52 -6.56 -14.75
N GLN A 249 3.65 -5.87 -14.56
CA GLN A 249 3.73 -4.40 -14.55
C GLN A 249 3.12 -3.80 -15.82
N MET A 250 3.47 -4.33 -17.00
CA MET A 250 2.93 -3.82 -18.26
C MET A 250 1.39 -3.82 -18.26
N TYR A 251 0.77 -4.95 -17.94
CA TYR A 251 -0.68 -5.08 -18.01
C TYR A 251 -1.40 -4.27 -16.93
N MET A 252 -0.86 -4.20 -15.71
CA MET A 252 -1.43 -3.35 -14.64
C MET A 252 -1.29 -1.86 -14.97
N SER A 253 -0.12 -1.45 -15.47
CA SER A 253 0.10 -0.07 -15.90
C SER A 253 -0.77 0.30 -17.09
N ASP A 254 -1.13 -0.65 -17.97
CA ASP A 254 -2.08 -0.38 -19.06
C ASP A 254 -3.49 -0.10 -18.54
N VAL A 255 -3.98 -0.88 -17.57
CA VAL A 255 -5.29 -0.63 -16.93
C VAL A 255 -5.30 0.75 -16.27
N TRP A 256 -4.24 1.09 -15.55
CA TRP A 256 -4.08 2.41 -14.95
C TRP A 256 -3.94 3.54 -15.99
N GLY A 257 -3.17 3.33 -17.05
CA GLY A 257 -2.99 4.30 -18.11
C GLY A 257 -4.28 4.59 -18.88
N GLU A 258 -5.11 3.57 -19.13
CA GLU A 258 -6.44 3.76 -19.72
C GLU A 258 -7.37 4.53 -18.77
N GLN A 259 -7.29 4.28 -17.45
CA GLN A 259 -8.00 5.07 -16.43
C GLN A 259 -7.58 6.55 -16.49
N GLU A 260 -6.28 6.85 -16.46
CA GLU A 260 -5.79 8.24 -16.47
C GLU A 260 -6.03 8.94 -17.81
N TYR A 261 -5.98 8.21 -18.92
CA TYR A 261 -6.45 8.70 -20.21
C TYR A 261 -7.94 9.08 -20.15
N ALA A 262 -8.80 8.22 -19.57
CA ALA A 262 -10.21 8.51 -19.39
C ALA A 262 -10.45 9.77 -18.54
N ARG A 263 -9.69 9.93 -17.44
CA ARG A 263 -9.72 11.11 -16.57
C ARG A 263 -9.33 12.37 -17.34
N SER A 264 -8.33 12.28 -18.20
CA SER A 264 -7.87 13.40 -19.04
C SER A 264 -8.91 13.79 -20.10
N VAL A 265 -9.53 12.81 -20.78
CA VAL A 265 -10.64 13.05 -21.70
C VAL A 265 -11.83 13.71 -20.97
N ARG A 266 -12.14 13.24 -19.75
CA ARG A 266 -13.21 13.82 -18.92
C ARG A 266 -12.91 15.28 -18.58
N GLU A 267 -11.68 15.60 -18.19
CA GLU A 267 -11.28 16.98 -17.90
C GLU A 267 -11.43 17.89 -19.12
N LEU A 268 -10.99 17.44 -20.30
CA LEU A 268 -11.18 18.19 -21.55
C LEU A 268 -12.66 18.45 -21.82
N ARG A 269 -13.53 17.46 -21.60
CA ARG A 269 -15.00 17.61 -21.73
C ARG A 269 -15.58 18.61 -20.73
N LEU A 270 -15.09 18.64 -19.50
CA LEU A 270 -15.56 19.58 -18.48
C LEU A 270 -15.12 21.01 -18.77
N ASN A 271 -13.92 21.18 -19.33
CA ASN A 271 -13.33 22.48 -19.68
C ASN A 271 -13.73 22.98 -21.08
N ALA A 272 -14.40 22.13 -21.85
CA ALA A 272 -14.94 22.43 -23.18
C ALA A 272 -15.90 23.63 -23.19
N ILE A 273 -15.73 24.54 -24.16
CA ILE A 273 -16.70 25.62 -24.42
C ILE A 273 -17.34 25.38 -25.79
N GLY A 274 -18.63 25.07 -25.81
CA GLY A 274 -19.41 24.81 -27.04
C GLY A 274 -19.54 23.33 -27.38
N ASP A 275 -20.10 23.02 -28.55
CA ASP A 275 -20.16 21.66 -29.08
C ASP A 275 -18.76 21.26 -29.59
N ILE A 276 -18.17 20.22 -29.00
CA ILE A 276 -16.86 19.67 -29.40
C ILE A 276 -17.07 18.31 -30.06
N ASP A 277 -16.38 18.04 -31.17
CA ASP A 277 -16.33 16.70 -31.75
C ASP A 277 -15.55 15.77 -30.80
N GLU A 278 -16.06 14.57 -30.52
CA GLU A 278 -15.37 13.63 -29.65
C GLU A 278 -13.97 13.26 -30.17
N GLN A 279 -13.74 13.37 -31.48
CA GLN A 279 -12.44 13.16 -32.11
C GLN A 279 -11.40 14.24 -31.75
N ASP A 280 -11.84 15.41 -31.30
CA ASP A 280 -10.96 16.50 -30.87
C ASP A 280 -10.54 16.38 -29.39
N LEU A 281 -11.11 15.42 -28.65
CA LEU A 281 -10.83 15.17 -27.23
C LEU A 281 -9.65 14.21 -27.04
N VAL A 282 -8.51 14.52 -27.66
CA VAL A 282 -7.28 13.74 -27.52
C VAL A 282 -6.40 14.39 -26.45
N PRO A 283 -6.18 13.73 -25.29
CA PRO A 283 -5.18 14.18 -24.32
C PRO A 283 -3.81 14.23 -24.99
N VAL A 284 -3.16 15.39 -24.90
CA VAL A 284 -1.75 15.50 -25.27
C VAL A 284 -0.93 14.89 -24.13
N GLY A 285 0.04 14.03 -24.44
CA GLY A 285 0.85 13.38 -23.42
C GLY A 285 1.77 14.34 -22.66
N ILE A 286 2.58 13.81 -21.74
CA ILE A 286 3.63 14.55 -21.01
C ILE A 286 4.34 15.55 -21.93
N ASP A 287 4.42 16.83 -21.53
CA ASP A 287 5.08 17.92 -22.26
C ASP A 287 4.61 18.15 -23.71
N GLY A 288 3.36 17.80 -24.01
CA GLY A 288 2.81 17.96 -25.35
C GLY A 288 3.26 16.85 -26.32
N PHE A 289 3.77 15.74 -25.79
CA PHE A 289 4.32 14.66 -26.59
C PHE A 289 3.22 13.91 -27.37
N ILE A 290 3.47 13.77 -28.68
CA ILE A 290 2.71 12.95 -29.63
C ILE A 290 3.74 12.04 -30.31
N PRO A 291 3.59 10.71 -30.27
CA PRO A 291 4.52 9.80 -30.92
C PRO A 291 4.74 10.07 -32.39
N GLU A 292 6.00 9.90 -32.80
CA GLU A 292 6.40 10.06 -34.19
C GLU A 292 5.63 9.07 -35.08
N GLY A 293 4.86 9.59 -36.04
CA GLY A 293 4.00 8.80 -36.93
C GLY A 293 2.60 8.48 -36.38
N ALA A 294 2.26 8.95 -35.17
CA ALA A 294 0.88 8.98 -34.72
C ALA A 294 0.06 9.91 -35.62
N ASP A 295 -1.11 9.44 -36.04
CA ASP A 295 -2.14 10.31 -36.59
C ASP A 295 -2.72 11.14 -35.43
N PRO A 296 -2.52 12.47 -35.40
CA PRO A 296 -3.04 13.32 -34.32
C PRO A 296 -4.56 13.22 -34.14
N GLU A 297 -5.28 12.83 -35.21
CA GLU A 297 -6.74 12.65 -35.20
C GLU A 297 -7.18 11.25 -34.71
N ARG A 298 -6.25 10.31 -34.48
CA ARG A 298 -6.52 8.91 -34.08
C ARG A 298 -5.60 8.38 -32.99
N TRP A 299 -5.05 9.28 -32.19
CA TRP A 299 -4.10 8.94 -31.15
C TRP A 299 -4.80 8.56 -29.83
N GLY A 300 -4.46 7.38 -29.30
CA GLY A 300 -4.94 6.89 -28.01
C GLY A 300 -5.97 5.75 -28.08
N PRO A 301 -6.36 5.18 -26.93
CA PRO A 301 -7.28 4.06 -26.84
C PRO A 301 -8.70 4.49 -27.23
N LEU A 302 -9.40 3.62 -27.98
CA LEU A 302 -10.81 3.81 -28.27
C LEU A 302 -11.64 3.52 -27.01
N MET A 303 -12.31 4.55 -26.49
CA MET A 303 -13.22 4.40 -25.35
C MET A 303 -14.65 4.13 -25.83
N LEU A 304 -15.20 2.97 -25.48
CA LEU A 304 -16.56 2.62 -25.85
C LEU A 304 -17.60 3.25 -24.90
N PRO A 305 -18.78 3.66 -25.40
CA PRO A 305 -19.85 4.14 -24.53
C PRO A 305 -20.19 3.12 -23.43
N GLY A 306 -20.15 3.56 -22.18
CA GLY A 306 -20.45 2.72 -21.01
C GLY A 306 -19.33 1.75 -20.61
N GLN A 307 -18.16 1.79 -21.25
CA GLN A 307 -16.97 1.07 -20.79
C GLN A 307 -16.61 1.53 -19.38
N LYS A 308 -16.34 0.58 -18.47
CA LYS A 308 -15.77 0.91 -17.17
C LYS A 308 -14.30 1.27 -17.35
N THR A 309 -13.91 2.45 -16.89
CA THR A 309 -12.55 2.98 -16.99
C THR A 309 -11.96 3.31 -15.63
N GLU A 310 -12.80 3.45 -14.60
CA GLU A 310 -12.35 3.80 -13.25
C GLU A 310 -12.17 2.55 -12.38
N PHE A 311 -10.92 2.27 -12.03
CA PHE A 311 -10.52 1.13 -11.18
C PHE A 311 -9.92 1.59 -9.85
N GLN A 312 -9.99 2.89 -9.56
CA GLN A 312 -9.55 3.53 -8.34
C GLN A 312 -8.06 3.40 -8.05
N ILE A 313 -7.28 3.26 -9.11
CA ILE A 313 -5.82 3.15 -9.06
C ILE A 313 -5.22 4.54 -8.86
N GLY A 314 -4.23 4.64 -7.98
CA GLY A 314 -3.28 5.75 -7.97
C GLY A 314 -1.94 5.30 -7.42
N LEU A 315 -0.98 6.23 -7.39
CA LEU A 315 0.40 5.94 -7.03
C LEU A 315 0.80 6.68 -5.74
N ASP A 316 1.74 6.11 -5.00
CA ASP A 316 2.40 6.75 -3.87
C ASP A 316 3.58 7.63 -4.35
N TYR A 317 3.26 8.77 -4.97
CA TYR A 317 4.25 9.65 -5.62
C TYR A 317 5.34 10.19 -4.69
N GLU A 318 5.05 10.32 -3.40
CA GLU A 318 5.97 10.90 -2.42
C GLU A 318 6.78 9.83 -1.66
N SER A 319 6.60 8.55 -1.98
CA SER A 319 7.19 7.42 -1.24
C SER A 319 6.83 7.41 0.25
N SER A 320 5.59 7.78 0.58
CA SER A 320 5.14 7.80 1.99
C SER A 320 5.02 6.38 2.57
N LEU A 321 4.68 5.41 1.71
CA LEU A 321 4.59 3.98 2.02
C LEU A 321 5.70 3.20 1.31
N PHE A 322 5.85 3.40 0.00
CA PHE A 322 6.64 2.55 -0.89
C PHE A 322 7.79 3.34 -1.53
N GLN A 323 9.03 2.93 -1.27
CA GLN A 323 10.21 3.53 -1.90
C GLN A 323 10.82 2.58 -2.93
N ALA A 324 10.77 2.94 -4.21
CA ALA A 324 11.50 2.25 -5.28
C ALA A 324 12.99 2.64 -5.27
N TRP A 325 13.84 1.80 -5.87
CA TRP A 325 15.30 2.03 -5.88
C TRP A 325 15.81 2.72 -7.14
N ALA A 326 15.28 2.38 -8.31
CA ALA A 326 15.85 2.75 -9.59
C ALA A 326 15.74 4.26 -9.82
N GLY A 327 16.87 4.93 -9.97
CA GLY A 327 16.94 6.39 -10.12
C GLY A 327 16.81 7.16 -8.80
N TYR A 328 16.80 6.47 -7.65
CA TYR A 328 16.72 7.08 -6.33
C TYR A 328 18.02 7.05 -5.54
N GLU A 329 19.10 6.49 -6.11
CA GLU A 329 20.34 6.17 -5.43
C GLU A 329 20.95 7.37 -4.68
N ASP A 330 20.92 8.55 -5.30
CA ASP A 330 21.45 9.80 -4.73
C ASP A 330 20.46 10.53 -3.80
N PHE A 331 19.22 10.06 -3.69
CA PHE A 331 18.12 10.72 -2.98
C PHE A 331 17.67 9.99 -1.72
N LEU A 332 18.33 8.87 -1.37
CA LEU A 332 18.03 8.10 -0.16
C LEU A 332 19.17 8.18 0.83
N ALA A 333 18.85 8.31 2.11
CA ALA A 333 19.81 8.21 3.19
C ALA A 333 19.23 7.53 4.42
N MET A 334 20.13 6.98 5.24
CA MET A 334 19.83 6.48 6.57
C MET A 334 20.00 7.64 7.57
N LEU A 335 18.90 8.15 8.12
CA LEU A 335 18.89 9.29 9.04
C LEU A 335 18.55 8.87 10.47
N SER A 336 19.19 9.45 11.47
CA SER A 336 18.89 9.20 12.89
C SER A 336 18.12 10.35 13.54
N LEU A 337 17.37 10.03 14.60
CA LEU A 337 16.65 11.01 15.42
C LEU A 337 17.62 11.87 16.25
N ASN A 338 17.45 13.19 16.24
CA ASN A 338 18.00 14.04 17.30
C ASN A 338 17.12 13.92 18.56
N SER A 339 17.73 13.62 19.71
CA SER A 339 17.02 13.34 20.96
C SER A 339 16.25 14.53 21.56
N THR A 340 16.47 15.75 21.08
CA THR A 340 15.89 16.96 21.67
C THR A 340 14.62 17.41 20.96
N ASP A 341 14.53 17.22 19.65
CA ASP A 341 13.50 17.76 18.76
C ASP A 341 13.05 16.78 17.65
N ASP A 342 13.58 15.55 17.62
CA ASP A 342 13.28 14.52 16.62
C ASP A 342 13.55 14.98 15.17
N THR A 343 14.52 15.88 15.00
CA THR A 343 14.96 16.39 13.69
C THR A 343 16.22 15.69 13.20
N ALA A 344 16.38 15.56 11.89
CA ALA A 344 17.63 15.19 11.25
C ALA A 344 18.06 16.34 10.31
N ILE A 345 19.35 16.71 10.35
CA ILE A 345 19.90 17.75 9.48
C ILE A 345 20.62 17.09 8.32
N VAL A 346 20.22 17.46 7.11
CA VAL A 346 20.87 17.06 5.86
C VAL A 346 21.60 18.29 5.31
N ASP A 347 22.93 18.19 5.27
CA ASP A 347 23.83 19.31 5.00
C ASP A 347 24.44 19.33 3.58
N HIS A 348 23.99 18.43 2.72
CA HIS A 348 24.45 18.31 1.34
C HIS A 348 23.29 18.38 0.35
N ASN A 349 23.57 19.01 -0.80
CA ASN A 349 22.59 19.23 -1.85
C ASN A 349 22.46 18.02 -2.77
N VAL A 350 21.48 17.16 -2.51
CA VAL A 350 21.21 15.97 -3.35
C VAL A 350 20.58 16.31 -4.70
N SER A 351 19.84 17.42 -4.80
CA SER A 351 19.17 17.84 -6.04
C SER A 351 20.09 18.60 -7.01
N GLY A 352 21.23 19.11 -6.54
CA GLY A 352 22.11 19.97 -7.32
C GLY A 352 21.51 21.35 -7.69
N VAL A 353 20.31 21.69 -7.18
CA VAL A 353 19.66 22.99 -7.44
C VAL A 353 20.45 24.13 -6.79
N PRO A 354 20.67 25.27 -7.48
CA PRO A 354 21.33 26.43 -6.89
C PRO A 354 20.62 26.90 -5.60
N ASP A 355 21.37 27.45 -4.65
CA ASP A 355 20.85 27.99 -3.38
C ASP A 355 20.28 26.96 -2.39
N PHE A 356 20.86 25.75 -2.33
CA PHE A 356 20.54 24.77 -1.29
C PHE A 356 20.69 25.33 0.13
N ALA A 357 19.63 25.20 0.91
CA ALA A 357 19.63 25.42 2.34
C ALA A 357 19.72 24.08 3.07
N LEU A 358 20.31 24.10 4.27
CA LEU A 358 20.27 22.95 5.18
C LEU A 358 18.82 22.46 5.29
N LEU A 359 18.62 21.18 5.02
CA LEU A 359 17.30 20.56 5.09
C LEU A 359 17.12 19.97 6.49
N GLU A 360 16.06 20.41 7.16
CA GLU A 360 15.63 19.88 8.45
C GLU A 360 14.49 18.89 8.19
N VAL A 361 14.80 17.61 8.35
CA VAL A 361 13.82 16.52 8.23
C VAL A 361 13.23 16.28 9.61
N GLN A 362 11.97 16.69 9.80
CA GLN A 362 11.23 16.32 11.00
C GLN A 362 10.78 14.88 10.89
N LEU A 363 11.13 14.06 11.88
CA LEU A 363 10.71 12.67 11.87
C LEU A 363 9.21 12.58 12.18
N PRO A 364 8.44 11.76 11.44
CA PRO A 364 6.98 11.77 11.52
C PRO A 364 6.44 11.40 12.90
N ASP A 365 5.42 12.12 13.37
CA ASP A 365 4.72 11.84 14.64
C ASP A 365 4.15 10.41 14.70
N ASP A 366 3.82 9.83 13.54
CA ASP A 366 3.29 8.47 13.45
C ASP A 366 4.31 7.38 13.82
N LEU A 367 5.61 7.70 13.86
CA LEU A 367 6.67 6.83 14.38
C LEU A 367 6.58 6.63 15.89
N ALA A 368 5.77 7.42 16.62
CA ALA A 368 5.49 7.15 18.02
C ALA A 368 4.97 5.73 18.27
N SER A 369 4.35 5.09 17.26
CA SER A 369 3.92 3.69 17.36
C SER A 369 5.06 2.68 17.48
N LEU A 370 6.28 3.02 17.03
CA LEU A 370 7.48 2.21 17.26
C LEU A 370 7.73 1.99 18.75
N THR A 371 7.33 2.94 19.61
CA THR A 371 7.44 2.81 21.05
C THR A 371 6.79 1.52 21.55
N ARG A 372 5.61 1.16 21.04
CA ARG A 372 4.94 -0.09 21.42
C ARG A 372 5.76 -1.32 21.03
N LEU A 373 6.29 -1.33 19.81
CA LEU A 373 7.10 -2.45 19.32
C LEU A 373 8.40 -2.59 20.12
N VAL A 374 9.11 -1.48 20.32
CA VAL A 374 10.39 -1.45 21.06
C VAL A 374 10.19 -1.75 22.55
N SER A 375 9.05 -1.36 23.13
CA SER A 375 8.71 -1.72 24.52
C SER A 375 8.59 -3.23 24.73
N SER A 376 8.32 -4.01 23.68
CA SER A 376 8.26 -5.47 23.78
C SER A 376 9.62 -6.13 23.99
N ILE A 377 10.71 -5.39 23.78
CA ILE A 377 12.10 -5.87 23.93
C ILE A 377 12.92 -5.04 24.93
N SER A 378 12.33 -4.02 25.57
CA SER A 378 13.08 -3.12 26.48
C SER A 378 13.71 -3.86 27.65
N ASP A 379 13.03 -4.86 28.20
CA ASP A 379 13.51 -5.68 29.31
C ASP A 379 14.74 -6.51 28.93
N VAL A 380 14.84 -6.93 27.67
CA VAL A 380 15.98 -7.70 27.15
C VAL A 380 17.23 -6.82 27.06
N HIS A 381 17.05 -5.52 26.82
CA HIS A 381 18.15 -4.59 26.52
C HIS A 381 18.44 -3.57 27.63
N ASN A 382 17.69 -3.60 28.75
CA ASN A 382 17.84 -2.68 29.88
C ASN A 382 17.89 -1.19 29.46
N ALA A 383 17.08 -0.83 28.46
CA ALA A 383 17.02 0.52 27.91
C ALA A 383 15.56 0.97 27.78
N GLU A 384 15.30 2.25 28.06
CA GLU A 384 13.99 2.84 27.81
C GLU A 384 13.71 2.87 26.29
N PRO A 385 12.49 2.55 25.83
CA PRO A 385 12.17 2.49 24.42
C PRO A 385 12.51 3.77 23.65
N LYS A 386 12.31 4.93 24.27
CA LYS A 386 12.61 6.23 23.66
C LYS A 386 14.12 6.42 23.43
N ASP A 387 14.93 6.03 24.41
CA ASP A 387 16.38 6.13 24.31
C ASP A 387 16.89 5.22 23.19
N LEU A 388 16.34 4.01 23.10
CA LEU A 388 16.69 3.06 22.05
C LEU A 388 16.29 3.58 20.66
N ILE A 389 15.05 4.06 20.50
CA ILE A 389 14.56 4.64 19.25
C ILE A 389 15.44 5.81 18.79
N SER A 390 15.92 6.65 19.72
CA SER A 390 16.80 7.79 19.38
C SER A 390 18.13 7.39 18.74
N THR A 391 18.53 6.12 18.84
CA THR A 391 19.76 5.59 18.21
C THR A 391 19.54 5.00 16.82
N PHE A 392 18.28 4.86 16.40
CA PHE A 392 17.94 4.19 15.15
C PHE A 392 18.23 5.08 13.95
N PHE A 393 18.66 4.43 12.86
CA PHE A 393 18.74 5.03 11.56
C PHE A 393 17.59 4.52 10.70
N PHE A 394 16.91 5.43 10.02
CA PHE A 394 15.80 5.13 9.13
C PHE A 394 16.11 5.57 7.72
N GLY A 395 15.86 4.66 6.77
CA GLY A 395 15.84 4.95 5.35
C GLY A 395 14.79 6.01 5.06
N THR A 396 15.24 7.11 4.47
CA THR A 396 14.47 8.32 4.27
C THR A 396 14.67 8.82 2.84
N ASN A 397 13.58 9.25 2.21
CA ASN A 397 13.62 9.98 0.95
C ASN A 397 13.91 11.45 1.22
N LEU A 398 15.04 11.94 0.71
CA LEU A 398 15.55 13.28 0.98
C LEU A 398 14.84 14.39 0.20
N VAL A 399 14.05 14.03 -0.81
CA VAL A 399 13.27 14.98 -1.62
C VAL A 399 11.91 15.21 -1.00
N THR A 400 11.26 14.14 -0.54
CA THR A 400 9.90 14.18 -0.01
C THR A 400 9.85 14.21 1.52
N ASN A 401 11.01 14.03 2.18
CA ASN A 401 11.18 13.94 3.63
C ASN A 401 10.42 12.77 4.29
N HIS A 402 10.00 11.76 3.51
CA HIS A 402 9.31 10.60 4.06
C HIS A 402 10.30 9.53 4.50
N VAL A 403 10.16 9.08 5.74
CA VAL A 403 10.70 7.80 6.20
C VAL A 403 9.80 6.69 5.66
N TYR A 404 10.18 6.03 4.57
CA TYR A 404 9.30 5.07 3.90
C TYR A 404 8.99 3.84 4.77
N CYS A 405 7.82 3.25 4.58
CA CYS A 405 7.43 2.03 5.30
C CYS A 405 8.14 0.79 4.78
N MET A 406 8.41 0.73 3.48
CA MET A 406 9.07 -0.40 2.83
C MET A 406 9.84 0.04 1.60
N PHE A 407 10.94 -0.68 1.36
CA PHE A 407 11.85 -0.49 0.26
C PHE A 407 11.62 -1.59 -0.79
N HIS A 408 11.51 -1.19 -2.05
CA HIS A 408 11.40 -2.08 -3.19
C HIS A 408 12.62 -1.90 -4.10
N CYS A 409 13.45 -2.94 -4.19
CA CYS A 409 14.65 -2.95 -5.01
C CYS A 409 14.31 -3.23 -6.48
N THR A 410 13.91 -2.16 -7.16
CA THR A 410 13.79 -2.13 -8.62
C THR A 410 15.18 -2.01 -9.25
N GLY A 411 15.56 -2.90 -10.16
CA GLY A 411 16.85 -2.84 -10.85
C GLY A 411 17.92 -3.77 -10.26
N GLU A 412 19.13 -3.25 -10.02
CA GLU A 412 20.25 -4.07 -9.53
C GLU A 412 20.10 -4.42 -8.04
N LYS A 413 20.11 -5.72 -7.75
CA LYS A 413 19.74 -6.27 -6.43
C LYS A 413 20.84 -6.21 -5.36
N GLY A 414 22.03 -5.70 -5.69
CA GLY A 414 23.18 -5.68 -4.78
C GLY A 414 22.93 -4.93 -3.48
N TYR A 415 22.14 -3.85 -3.54
CA TYR A 415 21.88 -2.99 -2.39
C TYR A 415 21.04 -3.65 -1.28
N LEU A 416 20.25 -4.69 -1.58
CA LEU A 416 19.42 -5.37 -0.58
C LEU A 416 20.25 -5.98 0.56
N GLU A 417 21.46 -6.47 0.25
CA GLU A 417 22.36 -7.04 1.26
C GLU A 417 22.94 -5.94 2.16
N GLU A 418 23.35 -4.81 1.56
CA GLU A 418 23.87 -3.66 2.29
C GLU A 418 22.80 -2.99 3.16
N LEU A 419 21.57 -2.88 2.65
CA LEU A 419 20.44 -2.30 3.37
C LEU A 419 20.07 -3.16 4.58
N TRP A 420 20.01 -4.48 4.42
CA TRP A 420 19.53 -5.40 5.48
C TRP A 420 20.24 -5.20 6.81
N VAL A 421 21.57 -5.13 6.79
CA VAL A 421 22.39 -4.98 8.01
C VAL A 421 22.39 -3.56 8.58
N GLN A 422 21.89 -2.57 7.83
CA GLN A 422 21.75 -1.18 8.26
C GLN A 422 20.39 -0.89 8.90
N LEU A 423 19.40 -1.78 8.72
CA LEU A 423 18.06 -1.58 9.28
C LEU A 423 18.11 -1.59 10.81
N TRP A 424 17.40 -0.63 11.40
CA TRP A 424 17.41 -0.37 12.85
C TRP A 424 17.08 -1.61 13.70
N PHE A 425 16.24 -2.51 13.18
CA PHE A 425 15.82 -3.71 13.91
C PHE A 425 16.81 -4.87 13.79
N TYR A 426 17.80 -4.82 12.89
CA TYR A 426 18.70 -5.95 12.62
C TYR A 426 19.39 -6.47 13.90
N PRO A 427 19.95 -5.62 14.79
CA PRO A 427 20.55 -6.10 16.06
C PRO A 427 19.55 -6.73 17.03
N TYR A 428 18.25 -6.52 16.82
CA TYR A 428 17.17 -6.90 17.73
C TYR A 428 16.23 -7.94 17.11
N ALA A 429 16.52 -8.41 15.89
CA ALA A 429 15.58 -9.11 15.04
C ALA A 429 15.02 -10.38 15.69
N LYS A 430 15.86 -11.22 16.34
CA LYS A 430 15.40 -12.41 17.08
C LYS A 430 14.45 -12.08 18.24
N ALA A 431 14.78 -11.05 19.03
CA ALA A 431 13.98 -10.64 20.17
C ALA A 431 12.64 -10.05 19.74
N LEU A 432 12.65 -9.17 18.72
CA LEU A 432 11.45 -8.58 18.13
C LEU A 432 10.56 -9.65 17.52
N LEU A 433 11.14 -10.57 16.74
CA LEU A 433 10.40 -11.65 16.11
C LEU A 433 9.66 -12.50 17.15
N LYS A 434 10.35 -12.91 18.22
CA LYS A 434 9.74 -13.68 19.33
C LYS A 434 8.59 -12.92 19.96
N ALA A 435 8.81 -11.66 20.36
CA ALA A 435 7.79 -10.84 21.03
C ALA A 435 6.57 -10.60 20.13
N THR A 436 6.81 -10.30 18.85
CA THR A 436 5.76 -9.97 17.90
C THR A 436 4.92 -11.18 17.52
N VAL A 437 5.53 -12.36 17.30
CA VAL A 437 4.77 -13.59 17.02
C VAL A 437 3.87 -13.96 18.21
N SER A 438 4.37 -13.87 19.45
CA SER A 438 3.55 -14.08 20.64
C SER A 438 2.37 -13.10 20.71
N SER A 439 2.60 -11.82 20.41
CA SER A 439 1.55 -10.79 20.35
C SER A 439 0.49 -11.11 19.29
N VAL A 440 0.90 -11.54 18.10
CA VAL A 440 -0.04 -11.93 17.02
C VAL A 440 -0.87 -13.15 17.43
N LYS A 441 -0.25 -14.18 18.02
CA LYS A 441 -0.95 -15.36 18.54
C LYS A 441 -1.98 -15.02 19.62
N ALA A 442 -1.67 -14.05 20.48
CA ALA A 442 -2.59 -13.52 21.49
C ALA A 442 -3.77 -12.72 20.89
N GLY A 443 -3.83 -12.55 19.57
CA GLY A 443 -4.92 -11.84 18.90
C GLY A 443 -4.92 -10.33 19.12
N MET A 444 -3.75 -9.76 19.43
CA MET A 444 -3.54 -8.33 19.62
C MET A 444 -3.91 -7.57 18.34
N SER A 445 -4.46 -6.37 18.50
CA SER A 445 -4.79 -5.50 17.36
C SER A 445 -3.51 -4.84 16.82
N ILE A 446 -3.50 -4.55 15.52
CA ILE A 446 -2.40 -3.88 14.84
C ILE A 446 -2.12 -2.50 15.47
N SER A 447 -3.18 -1.79 15.86
CA SER A 447 -3.10 -0.48 16.49
C SER A 447 -3.95 -0.42 17.77
N ASP A 448 -3.51 0.39 18.74
CA ASP A 448 -4.25 0.63 19.99
C ASP A 448 -5.44 1.57 19.78
N THR A 449 -5.30 2.46 18.80
CA THR A 449 -6.30 3.42 18.37
C THR A 449 -6.94 2.98 17.06
N ALA A 450 -8.16 3.44 16.81
CA ALA A 450 -8.82 3.17 15.55
C ALA A 450 -8.16 4.00 14.43
N ILE A 451 -7.89 3.37 13.29
CA ILE A 451 -7.41 4.03 12.07
C ILE A 451 -8.56 3.98 11.07
N ASP A 452 -8.93 5.13 10.50
CA ASP A 452 -10.13 5.27 9.67
C ASP A 452 -11.42 4.76 10.37
N GLY A 453 -11.52 5.02 11.68
CA GLY A 453 -12.66 4.56 12.50
C GLY A 453 -12.74 3.04 12.71
N ARG A 454 -11.70 2.28 12.33
CA ARG A 454 -11.64 0.81 12.43
C ARG A 454 -10.53 0.34 13.36
N ILE A 455 -10.78 -0.75 14.06
CA ILE A 455 -9.73 -1.54 14.72
C ILE A 455 -9.24 -2.58 13.71
N TRP A 456 -7.94 -2.56 13.44
CA TRP A 456 -7.31 -3.46 12.48
C TRP A 456 -6.72 -4.67 13.19
N LYS A 457 -6.97 -5.86 12.63
CA LYS A 457 -6.41 -7.13 13.08
C LYS A 457 -5.79 -7.88 11.90
N GLY A 458 -4.85 -8.78 12.17
CA GLY A 458 -4.33 -9.65 11.12
C GLY A 458 -5.40 -10.63 10.63
N ALA A 459 -5.43 -10.87 9.32
CA ALA A 459 -6.33 -11.85 8.71
C ALA A 459 -5.96 -13.29 9.07
N ASN A 460 -4.66 -13.55 9.25
CA ASN A 460 -4.11 -14.85 9.62
C ASN A 460 -3.38 -14.76 10.97
N THR A 461 -3.14 -15.93 11.58
CA THR A 461 -2.33 -16.07 12.79
C THR A 461 -1.28 -17.17 12.61
N TYR A 462 -0.23 -17.14 13.43
CA TYR A 462 0.75 -18.21 13.53
C TYR A 462 0.11 -19.43 14.21
N PRO A 463 0.44 -20.67 13.78
CA PRO A 463 0.00 -21.87 14.48
C PRO A 463 0.50 -21.94 15.93
N CYS A 464 -0.28 -22.57 16.81
CA CYS A 464 0.16 -22.87 18.17
C CYS A 464 1.32 -23.87 18.15
N SER A 465 2.32 -23.66 19.00
CA SER A 465 3.39 -24.61 19.27
C SER A 465 3.20 -25.26 20.65
N PRO A 466 3.86 -26.38 20.94
CA PRO A 466 3.84 -26.98 22.28
C PRO A 466 4.28 -26.02 23.39
N ALA A 467 5.13 -25.03 23.08
CA ALA A 467 5.53 -23.96 23.98
C ALA A 467 4.34 -23.08 24.42
N ASP A 468 3.43 -22.79 23.49
CA ASP A 468 2.23 -22.00 23.77
C ASP A 468 1.26 -22.74 24.69
N GLU A 469 1.19 -24.08 24.61
CA GLU A 469 0.36 -24.90 25.49
C GLU A 469 0.91 -25.06 26.92
N ILE A 470 2.22 -24.81 27.11
CA ILE A 470 2.88 -24.88 28.41
C ILE A 470 2.67 -23.58 29.19
N ASP A 471 2.62 -22.42 28.54
CA ASP A 471 2.34 -21.13 29.19
C ASP A 471 0.92 -21.08 29.78
N ASP A 472 -0.08 -21.59 29.04
CA ASP A 472 -1.46 -21.74 29.55
C ASP A 472 -1.57 -22.71 30.74
N ARG A 473 -0.71 -23.74 30.81
CA ARG A 473 -0.70 -24.72 31.91
C ARG A 473 0.15 -24.31 33.11
N LYS A 474 1.13 -23.42 32.93
CA LYS A 474 1.92 -22.83 34.03
C LYS A 474 1.12 -21.85 34.88
N ALA A 475 -0.12 -21.52 34.50
CA ALA A 475 -1.09 -20.86 35.37
C ALA A 475 -1.72 -21.78 36.44
N GLU A 476 -1.59 -23.12 36.34
CA GLU A 476 -2.27 -24.04 37.27
C GLU A 476 -1.42 -25.11 37.98
N ASP A 477 -0.17 -25.42 37.58
CA ASP A 477 0.64 -26.33 38.42
C ASP A 477 2.16 -26.20 38.24
N SER A 478 2.87 -26.28 39.37
CA SER A 478 4.32 -26.10 39.50
C SER A 478 5.13 -27.35 39.14
N ASP A 479 6.41 -27.12 38.83
CA ASP A 479 7.53 -28.02 39.16
C ASP A 479 7.69 -29.32 38.33
N THR A 480 8.21 -29.20 37.11
CA THR A 480 9.04 -30.25 36.49
C THR A 480 10.15 -29.63 35.66
N GLY A 481 11.38 -29.73 36.16
CA GLY A 481 12.60 -29.40 35.41
C GLY A 481 13.02 -30.51 34.43
N ASN A 482 13.84 -30.08 33.48
CA ASN A 482 14.60 -30.87 32.49
C ASN A 482 13.82 -31.37 31.27
N ASP A 483 13.46 -30.43 30.38
CA ASP A 483 13.48 -30.56 28.90
C ASP A 483 13.33 -29.15 28.26
N GLU A 484 14.07 -28.16 28.79
CA GLU A 484 13.91 -26.73 28.45
C GLU A 484 14.50 -26.30 27.10
N ALA A 485 15.13 -27.20 26.33
CA ALA A 485 15.87 -26.83 25.12
C ALA A 485 15.00 -26.67 23.86
N ASP A 486 13.83 -27.30 23.78
CA ASP A 486 12.91 -27.24 22.61
C ASP A 486 11.57 -26.54 22.91
N ALA A 487 11.21 -26.39 24.18
CA ALA A 487 9.90 -25.86 24.59
C ALA A 487 9.78 -24.33 24.51
N ASN A 488 10.74 -23.65 23.89
CA ASN A 488 10.81 -22.18 23.79
C ASN A 488 10.91 -21.67 22.35
N GLU A 489 10.85 -22.58 21.37
CA GLU A 489 10.94 -22.21 19.97
C GLU A 489 9.61 -21.61 19.51
N VAL A 490 9.67 -20.34 19.14
CA VAL A 490 8.55 -19.64 18.52
C VAL A 490 8.37 -20.24 17.14
N VAL A 491 7.14 -20.61 16.77
CA VAL A 491 6.84 -21.06 15.40
C VAL A 491 6.62 -19.83 14.52
N TYR A 492 7.52 -19.62 13.57
CA TYR A 492 7.47 -18.60 12.53
C TYR A 492 7.63 -19.25 11.16
N GLY A 493 7.16 -18.57 10.12
CA GLY A 493 6.93 -19.17 8.80
C GLY A 493 5.86 -18.39 8.03
N ALA A 494 5.26 -19.04 7.03
CA ALA A 494 4.24 -18.44 6.18
C ALA A 494 3.17 -19.47 5.75
N TRP A 495 2.01 -18.99 5.34
CA TRP A 495 0.94 -19.83 4.80
C TRP A 495 1.11 -20.02 3.29
N ALA A 496 0.99 -21.24 2.76
CA ALA A 496 0.90 -21.48 1.33
C ALA A 496 -0.56 -21.44 0.87
N ASP A 497 -0.90 -20.61 -0.11
CA ASP A 497 -2.30 -20.43 -0.52
C ASP A 497 -2.91 -21.64 -1.24
N LEU A 498 -2.14 -22.30 -2.11
CA LEU A 498 -2.59 -23.43 -2.93
C LEU A 498 -2.93 -24.68 -2.11
N ALA A 499 -2.06 -25.02 -1.16
CA ALA A 499 -2.24 -26.18 -0.29
C ALA A 499 -3.00 -25.83 1.00
N ASN A 500 -3.18 -24.53 1.30
CA ASN A 500 -3.71 -24.03 2.56
C ASN A 500 -2.98 -24.66 3.76
N GLU A 501 -1.65 -24.71 3.67
CA GLU A 501 -0.76 -25.34 4.65
C GLU A 501 0.22 -24.33 5.25
N TRP A 502 0.70 -24.64 6.44
CA TRP A 502 1.75 -23.88 7.10
C TRP A 502 3.11 -24.37 6.63
N LEU A 503 3.95 -23.44 6.15
CA LEU A 503 5.36 -23.68 5.83
C LEU A 503 6.19 -23.18 7.01
N SER A 504 6.96 -24.08 7.61
CA SER A 504 7.75 -23.75 8.79
C SER A 504 9.01 -22.97 8.44
N TRP A 505 9.70 -22.46 9.46
CA TRP A 505 11.00 -21.82 9.30
C TRP A 505 12.04 -22.75 8.67
N GLU A 506 12.01 -24.03 9.06
CA GLU A 506 12.91 -25.07 8.56
C GLU A 506 12.72 -25.29 7.06
N ASP A 507 11.48 -25.21 6.58
CA ASP A 507 11.16 -25.37 5.16
C ASP A 507 11.54 -24.14 4.31
N LEU A 508 11.60 -22.95 4.93
CA LEU A 508 11.74 -21.68 4.22
C LEU A 508 13.12 -21.06 4.31
N CYS A 509 13.70 -20.97 5.51
CA CYS A 509 14.73 -19.97 5.82
C CYS A 509 15.83 -20.43 6.78
N ALA A 510 15.75 -21.64 7.35
CA ALA A 510 16.77 -22.13 8.28
C ALA A 510 18.19 -22.12 7.70
N GLU A 511 18.36 -22.35 6.39
CA GLU A 511 19.67 -22.26 5.73
C GLU A 511 20.26 -20.84 5.67
N HIS A 512 19.48 -19.82 6.01
CA HIS A 512 19.84 -18.41 5.94
C HIS A 512 19.90 -17.74 7.32
N GLU A 513 19.72 -18.49 8.41
CA GLU A 513 19.57 -17.95 9.76
C GLU A 513 20.74 -17.05 10.18
N ASP A 514 21.97 -17.49 9.94
CA ASP A 514 23.20 -16.73 10.26
C ASP A 514 23.26 -15.38 9.54
N VAL A 515 22.68 -15.28 8.34
CA VAL A 515 22.64 -14.05 7.54
C VAL A 515 21.50 -13.14 8.00
N LEU A 516 20.38 -13.72 8.42
CA LEU A 516 19.17 -12.99 8.80
C LEU A 516 19.29 -12.37 10.19
N PHE A 517 20.01 -13.01 11.12
CA PHE A 517 20.13 -12.58 12.50
C PHE A 517 21.56 -12.27 12.95
N GLY A 518 22.55 -12.50 12.09
CA GLY A 518 23.96 -12.41 12.44
C GLY A 518 24.45 -13.63 13.22
N ILE A 519 25.78 -13.79 13.25
CA ILE A 519 26.43 -14.83 14.07
C ILE A 519 26.34 -14.40 15.53
N GLU A 520 25.68 -15.20 16.37
CA GLU A 520 25.75 -15.05 17.82
C GLU A 520 27.20 -15.25 18.26
N ASN A 521 27.92 -14.15 18.45
CA ASN A 521 29.13 -14.19 19.25
C ASN A 521 28.68 -14.42 20.70
N SER A 522 28.73 -15.67 21.14
CA SER A 522 28.62 -16.03 22.55
C SER A 522 29.59 -15.17 23.38
N ALA A 523 29.08 -14.17 24.07
CA ALA A 523 29.81 -13.37 25.04
C ALA A 523 28.90 -13.02 26.22
#